data_AF-A0ABD0Z0Q8-F1
#
_entry.id   AF-A0ABD0Z0Q8-F1
#
_cell.length_a   1.000
_cell.length_b   1.000
_cell.length_c   1.000
_cell.angle_alpha   90.00
_cell.angle_beta   90.00
_cell.angle_gamma   90.00
#
_symmetry.space_group_name_H-M   'P 1'
#
loop_
_entity.id
_entity.type
_entity.pdbx_description
1 polymer ?
#
loop_
_entity_poly.entity_id
_entity_poly.type
_entity_poly.pdbx_seq_one_letter_code
_entity_poly.pdbx_strand_id
1 'polypeptide(L)'
;METVQKVAWASSQARNHRTTRHYNVPIHIRNLISAKRRARFKRQRSCYPSDCRHFEDLAQELRNELSIFHAANYNTYVSSLSPKDQPLWTATKRLLNYHSILSPLLHQDNSWARSDEEKAEVFYYRISSIFQPFPDIDPVQTSQVYEFLDSPLPLALPPRSFTLSEISFIISHLPNRKSTGYDLITAPILKHFPRRALVFLTNIFNAVLRTTHFPLV
;
A
#
# COMPACT_ATOMS: atom_id res chain seq x y z
N MET A 1 -16.40 -31.23 -4.45
CA MET A 1 -16.05 -30.05 -3.62
C MET A 1 -14.77 -30.25 -2.79
N GLU A 2 -14.47 -31.47 -2.32
CA GLU A 2 -13.29 -31.76 -1.48
C GLU A 2 -11.93 -31.43 -2.12
N THR A 3 -11.79 -31.56 -3.44
CA THR A 3 -10.55 -31.27 -4.17
C THR A 3 -10.18 -29.79 -4.10
N VAL A 4 -11.15 -28.89 -4.23
CA VAL A 4 -10.94 -27.45 -4.17
C VAL A 4 -10.60 -27.01 -2.74
N GLN A 5 -11.30 -27.55 -1.74
CA GLN A 5 -11.00 -27.28 -0.32
C GLN A 5 -9.60 -27.78 0.08
N LYS A 6 -9.18 -28.97 -0.38
CA LYS A 6 -7.83 -29.49 -0.15
C LYS A 6 -6.74 -28.59 -0.74
N VAL A 7 -6.95 -28.09 -1.96
CA VAL A 7 -6.01 -27.17 -2.63
C VAL A 7 -5.96 -25.81 -1.94
N ALA A 8 -7.11 -25.29 -1.47
CA ALA A 8 -7.18 -24.05 -0.71
C ALA A 8 -6.44 -24.15 0.63
N TRP A 9 -6.61 -25.26 1.36
CA TRP A 9 -5.88 -25.51 2.61
C TRP A 9 -4.38 -25.69 2.41
N ALA A 10 -3.95 -26.43 1.38
CA ALA A 10 -2.54 -26.56 1.05
C ALA A 10 -1.88 -25.21 0.70
N SER A 11 -2.62 -24.31 0.06
CA SER A 11 -2.17 -22.95 -0.29
C SER A 11 -2.17 -21.98 0.89
N SER A 12 -2.96 -22.28 1.94
CA SER A 12 -3.10 -21.44 3.15
C SER A 12 -2.00 -21.66 4.20
N GLN A 13 -1.12 -22.66 4.01
CA GLN A 13 0.03 -22.82 4.89
C GLN A 13 0.88 -21.55 4.82
N ALA A 14 1.01 -20.87 5.94
CA ALA A 14 1.82 -19.67 6.07
C ALA A 14 3.24 -20.02 5.59
N ARG A 15 3.64 -19.50 4.43
CA ARG A 15 5.05 -19.49 4.03
C ARG A 15 5.76 -18.75 5.16
N ASN A 16 6.56 -19.49 5.92
CA ASN A 16 7.49 -18.92 6.88
C ASN A 16 8.52 -18.09 6.12
N HIS A 17 8.13 -16.88 5.72
CA HIS A 17 9.05 -15.85 5.29
C HIS A 17 9.72 -15.24 6.52
N ARG A 18 10.34 -16.09 7.35
CA ARG A 18 11.51 -15.65 8.10
C ARG A 18 12.65 -15.58 7.09
N THR A 19 12.61 -14.53 6.26
CA THR A 19 13.81 -14.07 5.59
C THR A 19 14.68 -13.50 6.70
N THR A 20 15.53 -14.35 7.27
CA THR A 20 16.79 -13.85 7.83
C THR A 20 17.36 -12.96 6.72
N ARG A 21 17.42 -11.66 6.96
CA ARG A 21 18.07 -10.71 6.05
C ARG A 21 19.56 -11.03 6.10
N HIS A 22 19.96 -12.16 5.52
CA HIS A 22 21.34 -12.39 5.15
C HIS A 22 21.63 -11.28 4.16
N TYR A 23 22.45 -10.33 4.60
CA TYR A 23 22.97 -9.31 3.74
C TYR A 23 23.81 -10.03 2.69
N ASN A 24 23.21 -10.35 1.54
CA ASN A 24 23.84 -11.03 0.41
C ASN A 24 24.88 -10.15 -0.29
N VAL A 25 25.52 -9.23 0.42
CA VAL A 25 26.50 -8.29 -0.13
C VAL A 25 27.80 -8.49 0.65
N PRO A 26 28.94 -8.71 -0.03
CA PRO A 26 30.26 -8.80 0.58
C PRO A 26 30.59 -7.64 1.53
N ILE A 27 31.43 -7.90 2.54
CA ILE A 27 31.78 -6.91 3.58
C ILE A 27 32.46 -5.67 3.00
N HIS A 28 33.30 -5.81 1.96
CA HIS A 28 34.01 -4.69 1.35
C HIS A 28 33.04 -3.70 0.67
N ILE A 29 32.03 -4.19 -0.05
CA ILE A 29 30.97 -3.35 -0.65
C ILE A 29 30.16 -2.64 0.43
N ARG A 30 29.88 -3.28 1.58
CA ARG A 30 29.19 -2.62 2.70
C ARG A 30 30.03 -1.49 3.30
N ASN A 31 31.34 -1.69 3.38
CA ASN A 31 32.27 -0.66 3.84
C ASN A 31 32.29 0.51 2.86
N LEU A 32 32.31 0.27 1.54
CA LEU A 32 32.20 1.30 0.51
C LEU A 32 30.86 2.06 0.57
N ILE A 33 29.74 1.37 0.79
CA ILE A 33 28.43 2.02 0.99
C ILE A 33 28.49 2.97 2.20
N SER A 34 29.09 2.51 3.30
CA SER A 34 29.22 3.30 4.52
C SER A 34 30.14 4.51 4.32
N ALA A 35 31.27 4.33 3.64
CA ALA A 35 32.21 5.39 3.28
C ALA A 35 31.55 6.43 2.36
N LYS A 36 30.86 6.00 1.30
CA LYS A 36 30.12 6.91 0.40
C LYS A 36 29.05 7.72 1.13
N ARG A 37 28.32 7.10 2.07
CA ARG A 37 27.33 7.81 2.90
C ARG A 37 27.99 8.89 3.76
N ARG A 38 29.12 8.58 4.42
CA ARG A 38 29.90 9.55 5.20
C ARG A 38 30.41 10.70 4.32
N ALA A 39 30.95 10.40 3.14
CA ALA A 39 31.39 11.40 2.18
C ALA A 39 30.24 12.30 1.68
N ARG A 40 29.04 11.75 1.49
CA ARG A 40 27.84 12.54 1.14
C ARG A 40 27.51 13.57 2.23
N PHE A 41 27.51 13.16 3.50
CA PHE A 41 27.27 14.09 4.61
C PHE A 41 28.31 15.21 4.64
N LYS A 42 29.59 14.86 4.44
CA LYS A 42 30.68 15.85 4.40
C LYS A 42 30.50 16.83 3.25
N ARG A 43 30.26 16.32 2.02
CA ARG A 43 29.98 17.13 0.83
C ARG A 43 28.81 18.09 1.04
N GLN A 44 27.71 17.62 1.63
CA GLN A 44 26.52 18.46 1.91
C GLN A 44 26.78 19.57 2.92
N ARG A 45 27.77 19.39 3.81
CA ARG A 45 28.10 20.36 4.86
C ARG A 45 29.16 21.37 4.42
N SER A 46 30.18 20.92 3.69
CA SER A 46 31.35 21.73 3.37
C SER A 46 31.34 22.30 1.95
N CYS A 47 30.70 21.61 1.00
CA CYS A 47 30.67 21.95 -0.43
C CYS A 47 32.05 22.21 -1.08
N TYR A 48 33.16 21.79 -0.47
CA TYR A 48 34.50 22.01 -1.02
C TYR A 48 34.75 21.11 -2.25
N PRO A 49 35.54 21.57 -3.25
CA PRO A 49 35.88 20.76 -4.43
C PRO A 49 36.54 19.42 -4.09
N SER A 50 37.38 19.37 -3.05
CA SER A 50 38.02 18.14 -2.56
C SER A 50 37.01 17.13 -2.01
N ASP A 51 36.01 17.59 -1.25
CA ASP A 51 34.97 16.74 -0.68
C ASP A 51 33.96 16.28 -1.74
N CYS A 52 33.71 17.09 -2.77
CA CYS A 52 32.94 16.69 -3.96
C CYS A 52 33.65 15.57 -4.73
N ARG A 53 34.94 15.75 -5.06
CA ARG A 53 35.77 14.73 -5.73
C ARG A 53 35.83 13.44 -4.94
N HIS A 54 36.11 13.53 -3.64
CA HIS A 54 36.16 12.36 -2.77
C HIS A 54 34.83 11.56 -2.75
N PHE A 55 33.69 12.25 -2.79
CA PHE A 55 32.39 11.59 -2.93
C PHE A 55 32.21 10.92 -4.29
N GLU A 56 32.63 11.58 -5.38
CA GLU A 56 32.54 11.07 -6.74
C GLU A 56 33.43 9.83 -6.93
N ASP A 57 34.66 9.85 -6.40
CA ASP A 57 35.59 8.73 -6.43
C ASP A 57 34.98 7.49 -5.75
N LEU A 58 34.49 7.64 -4.51
CA LEU A 58 33.83 6.57 -3.77
C LEU A 58 32.53 6.10 -4.44
N ALA A 59 31.81 6.99 -5.13
CA ALA A 59 30.61 6.64 -5.86
C ALA A 59 30.93 5.80 -7.10
N GLN A 60 32.00 6.14 -7.81
CA GLN A 60 32.46 5.41 -8.99
C GLN A 60 33.05 4.04 -8.59
N GLU A 61 33.89 4.01 -7.55
CA GLU A 61 34.43 2.77 -6.98
C GLU A 61 33.31 1.81 -6.59
N LEU A 62 32.30 2.30 -5.85
CA LEU A 62 31.14 1.48 -5.48
C LEU A 62 30.35 1.00 -6.71
N ARG A 63 30.22 1.82 -7.76
CA ARG A 63 29.51 1.44 -8.99
C ARG A 63 30.24 0.31 -9.71
N ASN A 64 31.56 0.38 -9.80
CA ASN A 64 32.40 -0.64 -10.42
C ASN A 64 32.31 -1.96 -9.65
N GLU A 65 32.49 -1.92 -8.32
CA GLU A 65 32.40 -3.11 -7.46
C GLU A 65 31.02 -3.77 -7.51
N LEU A 66 29.94 -2.98 -7.48
CA LEU A 66 28.59 -3.50 -7.63
C LEU A 66 28.36 -4.12 -9.01
N SER A 67 28.90 -3.52 -10.08
CA SER A 67 28.80 -4.07 -11.44
C SER A 67 29.42 -5.46 -11.51
N ILE A 68 30.64 -5.62 -10.99
CA ILE A 68 31.36 -6.90 -10.93
C ILE A 68 30.57 -7.92 -10.10
N PHE A 69 30.13 -7.51 -8.91
CA PHE A 69 29.38 -8.37 -8.01
C PHE A 69 28.06 -8.85 -8.61
N HIS A 70 27.31 -7.95 -9.26
CA HIS A 70 26.05 -8.29 -9.92
C HIS A 70 26.27 -9.20 -11.13
N ALA A 71 27.33 -8.98 -11.92
CA ALA A 71 27.68 -9.87 -13.02
C ALA A 71 28.00 -11.29 -12.54
N ALA A 72 28.80 -11.43 -11.47
CA ALA A 72 29.14 -12.73 -10.90
C ALA A 72 27.90 -13.45 -10.35
N ASN A 73 27.03 -12.75 -9.63
CA ASN A 73 25.76 -13.30 -9.14
C ASN A 73 24.81 -13.69 -10.28
N TYR A 74 24.79 -12.91 -11.36
CA TYR A 74 23.97 -13.24 -12.51
C TYR A 74 24.48 -14.50 -13.22
N ASN A 75 25.81 -14.65 -13.36
CA ASN A 75 26.41 -15.86 -13.94
C ASN A 75 26.09 -17.10 -13.11
N THR A 76 26.24 -17.04 -11.78
CA THR A 76 25.87 -18.16 -10.89
C THR A 76 24.39 -18.49 -10.97
N TYR A 77 23.52 -17.48 -11.04
CA TYR A 77 22.08 -17.66 -11.27
C TYR A 77 21.80 -18.38 -12.59
N VAL A 78 22.39 -17.93 -13.70
CA VAL A 78 22.21 -18.54 -15.02
C VAL A 78 22.71 -19.99 -15.03
N SER A 79 23.86 -20.28 -14.42
CA SER A 79 24.38 -21.65 -14.30
C SER A 79 23.49 -22.57 -13.45
N SER A 80 22.68 -22.02 -12.55
CA SER A 80 21.74 -22.78 -11.72
C SER A 80 20.40 -23.09 -12.41
N LEU A 81 20.13 -22.52 -13.58
CA LEU A 81 18.87 -22.74 -14.29
C LEU A 81 18.81 -24.15 -14.89
N SER A 82 17.72 -24.87 -14.60
CA SER A 82 17.42 -26.20 -15.14
C SER A 82 16.24 -26.14 -16.11
N PRO A 83 16.27 -26.88 -17.25
CA PRO A 83 15.17 -26.93 -18.22
C PRO A 83 13.86 -27.57 -17.71
N LYS A 84 13.93 -28.36 -16.63
CA LYS A 84 12.78 -29.11 -16.09
C LYS A 84 11.88 -28.27 -15.17
N ASP A 85 12.41 -27.19 -14.64
CA ASP A 85 11.68 -26.34 -13.72
C ASP A 85 10.99 -25.20 -14.51
N GLN A 86 9.97 -24.59 -13.92
CA GLN A 86 9.29 -23.38 -14.44
C GLN A 86 10.12 -22.05 -14.45
N PRO A 87 11.38 -21.91 -13.97
CA PRO A 87 12.03 -20.60 -13.84
C PRO A 87 12.63 -20.08 -15.14
N LEU A 88 12.68 -20.84 -16.24
CA LEU A 88 13.25 -20.36 -17.50
C LEU A 88 12.45 -19.19 -18.10
N TRP A 89 11.12 -19.32 -18.19
CA TRP A 89 10.23 -18.24 -18.62
C TRP A 89 10.32 -17.01 -17.70
N THR A 90 10.48 -17.25 -16.39
CA THR A 90 10.62 -16.15 -15.43
C THR A 90 11.97 -15.44 -15.60
N ALA A 91 13.05 -16.18 -15.87
CA ALA A 91 14.37 -15.64 -16.16
C ALA A 91 14.37 -14.83 -17.46
N THR A 92 13.75 -15.34 -18.52
CA THR A 92 13.65 -14.65 -19.81
C THR A 92 12.77 -13.40 -19.71
N LYS A 93 11.64 -13.46 -19.00
CA LYS A 93 10.82 -12.27 -18.71
C LYS A 93 11.58 -11.17 -17.98
N ARG A 94 12.34 -11.54 -16.94
CA ARG A 94 13.18 -10.58 -16.18
C ARG A 94 14.26 -9.98 -17.06
N LEU A 95 14.91 -10.79 -17.90
CA LEU A 95 15.96 -10.33 -18.82
C LEU A 95 15.42 -9.34 -19.86
N LEU A 96 14.28 -9.65 -20.47
CA LEU A 96 13.65 -8.81 -21.48
C LEU A 96 12.96 -7.58 -20.91
N ASN A 97 12.91 -7.43 -19.58
CA ASN A 97 12.09 -6.43 -18.89
C ASN A 97 10.66 -6.41 -19.46
N TYR A 98 10.06 -7.59 -19.64
CA TYR A 98 8.72 -7.67 -20.21
C TYR A 98 7.71 -7.04 -19.23
N HIS A 99 7.11 -5.93 -19.64
CA HIS A 99 6.01 -5.30 -18.92
C HIS A 99 4.70 -5.82 -19.52
N SER A 100 3.81 -6.33 -18.68
CA SER A 100 2.44 -6.61 -19.12
C SER A 100 1.78 -5.29 -19.45
N ILE A 101 1.61 -4.99 -20.73
CA ILE A 101 0.81 -3.86 -21.18
C ILE A 101 -0.64 -4.20 -20.82
N LEU A 102 -1.30 -3.31 -20.07
CA LEU A 102 -2.73 -3.44 -19.83
C LEU A 102 -3.44 -3.28 -21.18
N SER A 103 -4.33 -4.22 -21.50
CA SER A 103 -5.17 -4.09 -22.70
C SER A 103 -6.03 -2.82 -22.59
N PRO A 104 -6.24 -2.09 -23.70
CA PRO A 104 -7.13 -0.93 -23.69
C PRO A 104 -8.54 -1.36 -23.26
N LEU A 105 -9.19 -0.49 -22.49
CA LEU A 105 -10.56 -0.73 -22.05
C LEU A 105 -11.52 -0.58 -23.24
N LEU A 106 -12.46 -1.51 -23.33
CA LEU A 106 -13.48 -1.54 -24.37
C LEU A 106 -14.82 -1.11 -23.81
N HIS A 107 -15.54 -0.28 -24.55
CA HIS A 107 -16.97 -0.06 -24.34
C HIS A 107 -17.77 -1.31 -24.75
N GLN A 108 -19.05 -1.32 -24.38
CA GLN A 108 -19.99 -2.38 -24.83
C GLN A 108 -20.09 -2.46 -26.35
N ASP A 109 -19.86 -1.34 -27.04
CA ASP A 109 -19.88 -1.21 -28.49
C ASP A 109 -18.56 -1.65 -29.17
N ASN A 110 -17.64 -2.28 -28.43
CA ASN A 110 -16.28 -2.62 -28.86
C ASN A 110 -15.39 -1.43 -29.27
N SER A 111 -15.81 -0.19 -29.03
CA SER A 111 -14.97 1.00 -29.17
C SER A 111 -13.98 1.11 -28.00
N TRP A 112 -12.87 1.83 -28.22
CA TRP A 112 -11.82 1.99 -27.22
C TRP A 112 -12.09 3.21 -26.33
N ALA A 113 -12.04 3.02 -25.01
CA ALA A 113 -12.05 4.11 -24.05
C ALA A 113 -10.66 4.78 -23.98
N ARG A 114 -10.57 6.02 -24.48
CA ARG A 114 -9.33 6.78 -24.60
C ARG A 114 -9.20 7.83 -23.49
N SER A 115 -10.26 8.57 -23.19
CA SER A 115 -10.25 9.58 -22.13
C SER A 115 -10.38 8.95 -20.74
N ASP A 116 -10.04 9.70 -19.69
CA ASP A 116 -10.18 9.18 -18.33
C ASP A 116 -11.66 9.11 -17.90
N GLU A 117 -12.49 10.00 -18.45
CA GLU A 117 -13.95 9.98 -18.30
C GLU A 117 -14.57 8.72 -18.93
N GLU A 118 -14.19 8.39 -20.17
CA GLU A 118 -14.66 7.20 -20.88
C GLU A 118 -14.28 5.91 -20.12
N LYS A 119 -13.06 5.85 -19.57
CA LYS A 119 -12.63 4.71 -18.75
C LYS A 119 -13.46 4.59 -17.49
N ALA A 120 -13.76 5.71 -16.81
CA ALA A 120 -14.59 5.73 -15.63
C ALA A 120 -16.01 5.22 -15.93
N GLU A 121 -16.57 5.60 -17.08
CA GLU A 121 -17.87 5.09 -17.54
C GLU A 121 -17.84 3.58 -17.79
N VAL A 122 -16.83 3.06 -18.49
CA VAL A 122 -16.67 1.61 -18.72
C VAL A 122 -16.64 0.85 -17.40
N PHE A 123 -15.90 1.36 -16.41
CA PHE A 123 -15.88 0.77 -15.07
C PHE A 123 -17.24 0.86 -14.38
N TYR A 124 -17.91 2.01 -14.44
CA TYR A 124 -19.24 2.21 -13.87
C TYR A 124 -20.23 1.18 -14.41
N TYR A 125 -20.34 1.03 -15.74
CA TYR A 125 -21.25 0.05 -16.35
C TYR A 125 -20.91 -1.39 -15.98
N ARG A 126 -19.62 -1.74 -15.94
CA ARG A 126 -19.20 -3.09 -15.57
C ARG A 126 -19.50 -3.40 -14.11
N ILE A 127 -19.23 -2.47 -13.21
CA ILE A 127 -19.50 -2.62 -11.78
C ILE A 127 -21.02 -2.67 -11.56
N SER A 128 -21.78 -1.74 -12.13
CA SER A 128 -23.24 -1.70 -12.05
C SER A 128 -23.90 -2.99 -12.52
N SER A 129 -23.40 -3.61 -13.59
CA SER A 129 -23.94 -4.90 -14.07
C SER A 129 -23.56 -6.10 -13.19
N ILE A 130 -22.40 -6.07 -12.52
CA ILE A 130 -21.98 -7.12 -11.57
C ILE A 130 -22.75 -7.02 -10.26
N PHE A 131 -22.98 -5.81 -9.76
CA PHE A 131 -23.64 -5.55 -8.47
C PHE A 131 -25.15 -5.42 -8.62
N GLN A 132 -25.77 -6.31 -9.39
CA GLN A 132 -27.22 -6.45 -9.42
C GLN A 132 -27.67 -7.43 -8.32
N PRO A 133 -28.81 -7.15 -7.66
CA PRO A 133 -29.41 -8.10 -6.73
C PRO A 133 -29.68 -9.44 -7.44
N PHE A 134 -29.53 -10.53 -6.70
CA PHE A 134 -29.80 -11.87 -7.25
C PHE A 134 -31.27 -11.94 -7.70
N PRO A 135 -31.60 -12.53 -8.86
CA PRO A 135 -32.98 -12.51 -9.38
C PRO A 135 -33.95 -13.34 -8.52
N ASP A 136 -33.46 -14.39 -7.85
CA ASP A 136 -34.22 -15.27 -6.96
C ASP A 136 -34.11 -14.82 -5.49
N ILE A 137 -34.48 -13.56 -5.22
CA ILE A 137 -34.63 -13.09 -3.84
C ILE A 137 -36.01 -13.53 -3.34
N ASP A 138 -36.02 -14.34 -2.26
CA ASP A 138 -37.25 -14.72 -1.59
C ASP A 138 -37.93 -13.47 -1.00
N PRO A 139 -39.18 -13.14 -1.41
CA PRO A 139 -39.91 -11.99 -0.89
C PRO A 139 -40.05 -12.04 0.64
N VAL A 140 -40.14 -13.24 1.24
CA VAL A 140 -40.23 -13.40 2.69
C VAL A 140 -38.96 -12.94 3.38
N GLN A 141 -37.79 -13.35 2.86
CA GLN A 141 -36.50 -12.94 3.41
C GLN A 141 -36.28 -11.44 3.26
N THR A 142 -36.73 -10.85 2.15
CA THR A 142 -36.64 -9.40 1.93
C THR A 142 -37.47 -8.63 2.95
N SER A 143 -38.71 -9.05 3.19
CA SER A 143 -39.59 -8.44 4.19
C SER A 143 -39.00 -8.54 5.60
N GLN A 144 -38.41 -9.68 5.97
CA GLN A 144 -37.72 -9.83 7.26
C GLN A 144 -36.52 -8.89 7.41
N VAL A 145 -35.75 -8.67 6.34
CA VAL A 145 -34.63 -7.72 6.35
C VAL A 145 -35.12 -6.30 6.54
N TYR A 146 -36.17 -5.88 5.82
CA TYR A 146 -36.74 -4.54 6.00
C TYR A 146 -37.34 -4.37 7.39
N GLU A 147 -38.09 -5.36 7.89
CA GLU A 147 -38.64 -5.34 9.26
C GLU A 147 -37.52 -5.25 10.31
N PHE A 148 -36.39 -5.94 10.11
CA PHE A 148 -35.22 -5.82 10.97
C PHE A 148 -34.57 -4.43 10.89
N LEU A 149 -34.43 -3.85 9.69
CA LEU A 149 -33.85 -2.52 9.50
C LEU A 149 -34.73 -1.41 10.10
N ASP A 150 -36.05 -1.57 10.05
CA ASP A 150 -37.02 -0.64 10.61
C ASP A 150 -37.27 -0.89 12.11
N SER A 151 -36.82 -2.04 12.64
CA SER A 151 -36.96 -2.34 14.06
C SER A 151 -36.19 -1.32 14.92
N PRO A 152 -36.78 -0.86 16.04
CA PRO A 152 -36.11 0.09 16.90
C PRO A 152 -34.81 -0.53 17.45
N LEU A 153 -33.72 0.23 17.35
CA LEU A 153 -32.42 -0.19 17.88
C LEU A 153 -32.56 -0.60 19.35
N PRO A 154 -31.98 -1.75 19.76
CA PRO A 154 -32.03 -2.17 21.16
C PRO A 154 -31.43 -1.08 22.05
N LEU A 155 -32.08 -0.79 23.17
CA LEU A 155 -31.61 0.20 24.14
C LEU A 155 -30.22 -0.21 24.65
N ALA A 156 -29.20 0.43 24.09
CA ALA A 156 -27.82 0.28 24.54
C ALA A 156 -27.50 1.37 25.57
N LEU A 157 -26.58 1.04 26.49
CA LEU A 157 -25.98 2.05 27.35
C LEU A 157 -25.27 3.11 26.49
N PRO A 158 -25.26 4.39 26.92
CA PRO A 158 -24.59 5.43 26.17
C PRO A 158 -23.11 5.08 25.95
N PRO A 159 -22.57 5.32 24.76
CA PRO A 159 -21.18 5.03 24.46
C PRO A 159 -20.26 5.85 25.39
N ARG A 160 -19.13 5.25 25.75
CA ARG A 160 -18.11 5.92 26.56
C ARG A 160 -17.59 7.16 25.83
N SER A 161 -17.48 8.28 26.54
CA SER A 161 -16.90 9.52 26.01
C SER A 161 -15.42 9.35 25.69
N PHE A 162 -14.96 10.00 24.62
CA PHE A 162 -13.56 10.11 24.28
C PHE A 162 -12.81 11.05 25.23
N THR A 163 -11.59 10.66 25.55
CA THR A 163 -10.65 11.46 26.35
C THR A 163 -9.65 12.17 25.45
N LEU A 164 -9.10 13.28 25.95
CA LEU A 164 -8.07 14.04 25.24
C LEU A 164 -6.82 13.19 24.94
N SER A 165 -6.46 12.29 25.86
CA SER A 165 -5.34 11.36 25.71
C SER A 165 -5.56 10.37 24.57
N GLU A 166 -6.76 9.82 24.43
CA GLU A 166 -7.09 8.90 23.34
C GLU A 166 -6.99 9.61 21.98
N ILE A 167 -7.55 10.81 21.88
CA ILE A 167 -7.52 11.58 20.63
C ILE A 167 -6.09 11.99 20.27
N SER A 168 -5.30 12.46 21.25
CA SER A 168 -3.90 12.80 21.04
C SER A 168 -3.09 11.58 20.59
N PHE A 169 -3.32 10.42 21.21
CA PHE A 169 -2.68 9.17 20.84
C PHE A 169 -3.01 8.79 19.40
N ILE A 170 -4.29 8.81 19.01
CA ILE A 170 -4.73 8.48 17.65
C ILE A 170 -4.09 9.42 16.62
N ILE A 171 -4.13 10.74 16.86
CA ILE A 171 -3.58 11.74 15.93
C ILE A 171 -2.08 11.52 15.72
N SER A 172 -1.32 11.24 16.79
CA SER A 172 0.13 10.99 16.67
C SER A 172 0.46 9.76 15.79
N HIS A 173 -0.42 8.75 15.79
CA HIS A 173 -0.25 7.50 15.02
C HIS A 173 -0.88 7.53 13.63
N LEU A 174 -1.49 8.64 13.20
CA LEU A 174 -2.06 8.74 11.86
C LEU A 174 -0.98 8.59 10.77
N PRO A 175 -1.21 7.79 9.71
CA PRO A 175 -0.28 7.69 8.60
C PRO A 175 -0.23 8.99 7.79
N ASN A 176 0.98 9.52 7.59
CA ASN A 176 1.20 10.83 6.94
C ASN A 176 0.77 10.91 5.46
N ARG A 177 0.54 9.76 4.82
CA ARG A 177 0.23 9.64 3.38
C ARG A 177 -1.23 9.32 3.08
N LYS A 178 -2.13 9.53 4.05
CA LYS A 178 -3.58 9.42 3.79
C LYS A 178 -4.05 10.62 2.98
N SER A 179 -5.04 10.38 2.11
CA SER A 179 -5.77 11.44 1.42
C SER A 179 -6.45 12.35 2.44
N THR A 180 -6.56 13.64 2.11
CA THR A 180 -7.36 14.60 2.87
C THR A 180 -8.85 14.33 2.68
N GLY A 181 -9.65 14.76 3.66
CA GLY A 181 -11.11 14.87 3.51
C GLY A 181 -11.53 16.18 2.83
N TYR A 182 -12.83 16.49 2.91
CA TYR A 182 -13.45 17.69 2.32
C TYR A 182 -12.78 19.00 2.76
N ASP A 183 -12.46 19.12 4.05
CA ASP A 183 -11.82 20.31 4.63
C ASP A 183 -10.32 20.47 4.29
N LEU A 184 -9.77 19.56 3.47
CA LEU A 184 -8.37 19.56 3.04
C LEU A 184 -7.34 19.49 4.19
N ILE A 185 -7.75 19.12 5.41
CA ILE A 185 -6.86 18.97 6.56
C ILE A 185 -6.05 17.67 6.43
N THR A 186 -4.72 17.79 6.37
CA THR A 186 -3.81 16.64 6.25
C THR A 186 -3.39 16.07 7.62
N ALA A 187 -2.97 14.80 7.64
CA ALA A 187 -2.47 14.16 8.86
C ALA A 187 -1.25 14.88 9.50
N PRO A 188 -0.26 15.39 8.73
CA PRO A 188 0.81 16.22 9.30
C PRO A 188 0.28 17.48 10.00
N ILE A 189 -0.72 18.16 9.43
CA ILE A 189 -1.34 19.35 10.04
C ILE A 189 -1.97 18.99 11.38
N LEU A 190 -2.76 17.90 11.44
CA LEU A 190 -3.37 17.43 12.69
C LEU A 190 -2.34 17.14 13.78
N LYS A 191 -1.19 16.57 13.44
CA LYS A 191 -0.11 16.29 14.40
C LYS A 191 0.52 17.55 14.98
N HIS A 192 0.42 18.68 14.31
CA HIS A 192 0.91 19.98 14.77
C HIS A 192 -0.16 20.82 15.48
N PHE A 193 -1.35 20.27 15.74
CA PHE A 193 -2.41 21.01 16.41
C PHE A 193 -2.04 21.42 17.85
N PRO A 194 -2.37 22.66 18.26
CA PRO A 194 -2.21 23.07 19.65
C PRO A 194 -3.19 22.31 20.54
N ARG A 195 -2.86 22.18 21.83
CA ARG A 195 -3.70 21.49 22.82
C ARG A 195 -5.15 21.99 22.84
N ARG A 196 -5.37 23.31 22.63
CA ARG A 196 -6.72 23.90 22.56
C ARG A 196 -7.56 23.32 21.41
N ALA A 197 -6.95 23.09 20.24
CA ALA A 197 -7.62 22.48 19.11
C ALA A 197 -7.98 21.02 19.39
N LEU A 198 -7.11 20.27 20.08
CA LEU A 198 -7.41 18.90 20.49
C LEU A 198 -8.58 18.83 21.49
N VAL A 199 -8.66 19.77 22.44
CA VAL A 199 -9.81 19.87 23.35
C VAL A 199 -11.10 20.17 22.59
N PHE A 200 -11.04 21.08 21.61
CA PHE A 200 -12.20 21.39 20.77
C PHE A 200 -12.69 20.17 19.98
N LEU A 201 -11.78 19.42 19.34
CA LEU A 201 -12.11 18.16 18.66
C LEU A 201 -12.73 17.13 19.61
N THR A 202 -12.20 17.01 20.83
CA THR A 202 -12.74 16.12 21.86
C THR A 202 -14.18 16.46 22.19
N ASN A 203 -14.49 17.76 22.33
CA ASN A 203 -15.84 18.22 22.59
C ASN A 203 -16.78 17.95 21.42
N ILE A 204 -16.33 18.11 20.18
CA ILE A 204 -17.11 17.77 18.98
C ILE A 204 -17.44 16.27 18.98
N PHE A 205 -16.44 15.40 19.11
CA PHE A 205 -16.68 13.95 19.08
C PHE A 205 -17.60 13.49 20.21
N ASN A 206 -17.44 14.03 21.42
CA ASN A 206 -18.32 13.73 22.53
C ASN A 206 -19.74 14.31 22.34
N ALA A 207 -19.87 15.46 21.67
CA ALA A 207 -21.17 16.00 21.31
C ALA A 207 -21.89 15.09 20.31
N VAL A 208 -21.18 14.57 19.29
CA VAL A 208 -21.74 13.60 18.32
C VAL A 208 -22.23 12.34 19.02
N LEU A 209 -21.47 11.78 19.96
CA LEU A 209 -21.91 10.63 20.76
C LEU A 209 -23.16 10.93 21.60
N ARG A 210 -23.27 12.14 22.14
CA ARG A 210 -24.41 12.57 22.96
C ARG A 210 -25.67 12.84 22.13
N THR A 211 -25.52 13.45 20.96
CA THR A 211 -26.66 13.83 20.10
C THR A 211 -27.02 12.76 19.08
N THR A 212 -26.18 11.73 18.91
CA THR A 212 -26.29 10.71 17.85
C THR A 212 -26.40 11.29 16.43
N HIS A 213 -26.02 12.56 16.26
CA HIS A 213 -26.14 13.28 15.00
C HIS A 213 -24.78 13.33 14.31
N PHE A 214 -24.70 12.69 13.14
CA PHE A 214 -23.53 12.73 12.27
C PHE A 214 -23.70 13.81 11.21
N PRO A 215 -22.65 14.59 10.88
CA PRO A 215 -22.74 15.56 9.80
C PRO A 215 -23.00 14.85 8.47
N LEU A 216 -23.89 15.42 7.66
CA LEU A 216 -24.08 15.02 6.28
C LEU A 216 -22.84 15.47 5.49
N VAL A 217 -22.24 14.54 4.74
CA VAL A 217 -21.11 14.79 3.83
C VAL A 217 -21.65 15.37 2.53
#